data_AF-A0A842KYZ7-F1
#
_entry.id   AF-A0A842KYZ7-F1
#
_cell.length_a   1.000
_cell.length_b   1.000
_cell.length_c   1.000
_cell.angle_alpha   90.00
_cell.angle_beta   90.00
_cell.angle_gamma   90.00
#
_symmetry.space_group_name_H-M   'P 1'
#
loop_
_entity.id
_entity.type
_entity.pdbx_description
1 polymer ?
#
loop_
_entity_poly.entity_id
_entity_poly.type
_entity_poly.pdbx_seq_one_letter_code
_entity_poly.pdbx_strand_id
1 'polypeptide(L)'
;MATVEEIELEIKNAIEKRYGEGAVKDIFHEQLRDANGNLTGVHHWVVKYIDDKSILHVDHDFYAEEDSNGNLYWRNVNPLAKFELMQQTQTFADKIRQRINDMVKNGEALYAEIISINEELERARAFIKTDSEEGTYIVWIDENGNMQKIKTSFA
;
A
#
# COMPACT_ATOMS: atom_id res chain seq x y z
N MET A 1 22.87 -0.65 -7.70
CA MET A 1 23.66 -1.86 -7.39
C MET A 1 23.98 -1.72 -5.92
N ALA A 2 23.42 -2.60 -5.08
CA ALA A 2 23.70 -2.58 -3.65
C ALA A 2 24.40 -3.90 -3.30
N THR A 3 25.62 -3.83 -2.77
CA THR A 3 26.30 -4.97 -2.15
C THR A 3 25.78 -5.20 -0.72
N VAL A 4 26.18 -6.30 -0.09
CA VAL A 4 25.86 -6.57 1.32
C VAL A 4 26.34 -5.43 2.21
N GLU A 5 27.56 -4.94 2.00
CA GLU A 5 28.16 -3.86 2.78
C GLU A 5 27.42 -2.53 2.58
N GLU A 6 26.94 -2.25 1.36
CA GLU A 6 26.13 -1.06 1.07
C GLU A 6 24.78 -1.12 1.80
N ILE A 7 24.15 -2.30 1.84
CA ILE A 7 22.91 -2.54 2.59
C ILE A 7 23.11 -2.38 4.10
N GLU A 8 24.19 -2.94 4.66
CA GLU A 8 24.52 -2.79 6.08
C GLU A 8 24.78 -1.32 6.46
N LEU A 9 25.44 -0.58 5.57
CA LEU A 9 25.68 0.85 5.74
C LEU A 9 24.36 1.65 5.68
N GLU A 10 23.44 1.31 4.79
CA GLU A 10 22.11 1.92 4.74
C GLU A 10 21.33 1.72 6.05
N ILE A 11 21.29 0.47 6.55
CA ILE A 11 20.66 0.13 7.84
C ILE A 11 21.28 0.96 8.97
N LYS A 12 22.62 0.94 9.05
CA LYS A 12 23.35 1.65 10.11
C LYS A 12 23.04 3.14 10.09
N ASN A 13 23.16 3.78 8.92
CA ASN A 13 22.92 5.20 8.76
C ASN A 13 21.48 5.59 9.12
N ALA A 14 20.49 4.76 8.77
CA ALA A 14 19.09 5.02 9.10
C ALA A 14 18.84 5.01 10.62
N ILE A 15 19.41 4.04 11.34
CA ILE A 15 19.25 3.91 12.79
C ILE A 15 20.02 5.02 13.52
N GLU A 16 21.28 5.27 13.15
CA GLU A 16 22.10 6.30 13.80
C GLU A 16 21.58 7.72 13.54
N LYS A 17 20.98 7.98 12.36
CA LYS A 17 20.29 9.25 12.09
C LYS A 17 19.10 9.47 13.03
N ARG A 18 18.44 8.40 13.48
CA ARG A 18 17.26 8.46 14.34
C ARG A 18 17.61 8.52 15.82
N TYR A 19 18.54 7.68 16.27
CA TYR A 19 18.82 7.48 17.70
C TYR A 19 20.20 8.01 18.14
N GLY A 20 21.00 8.54 17.23
CA GLY A 20 22.32 9.10 17.49
C GLY A 20 23.46 8.21 17.00
N GLU A 21 24.63 8.81 16.81
CA GLU A 21 25.85 8.11 16.42
C GLU A 21 26.21 7.00 17.42
N GLY A 22 26.56 5.81 16.93
CA GLY A 22 26.86 4.67 17.78
C GLY A 22 25.64 4.00 18.41
N ALA A 23 24.42 4.34 18.00
CA ALA A 23 23.21 3.63 18.40
C ALA A 23 23.26 2.15 18.00
N VAL A 24 23.75 1.83 16.81
CA VAL A 24 23.95 0.46 16.34
C VAL A 24 25.08 -0.21 17.09
N LYS A 25 24.83 -1.41 17.63
CA LYS A 25 25.79 -2.21 18.38
C LYS A 25 26.30 -3.39 17.60
N ASP A 26 25.44 -4.02 16.81
CA ASP A 26 25.81 -5.17 16.00
C ASP A 26 24.85 -5.31 14.81
N ILE A 27 25.36 -5.86 13.71
CA ILE A 27 24.59 -6.27 12.55
C ILE A 27 25.05 -7.68 12.19
N PHE A 28 24.14 -8.63 12.26
CA PHE A 28 24.37 -10.01 11.82
C PHE A 28 23.72 -10.22 10.45
N HIS A 29 24.41 -10.95 9.58
CA HIS A 29 23.98 -11.23 8.21
C HIS A 29 24.02 -12.73 7.93
N GLU A 30 23.00 -13.23 7.26
CA GLU A 30 22.99 -14.58 6.70
C GLU A 30 22.24 -14.65 5.35
N GLN A 31 22.56 -15.65 4.55
CA GLN A 31 21.77 -16.01 3.37
C GLN A 31 20.90 -17.23 3.69
N LEU A 32 19.60 -17.10 3.47
CA LEU A 32 18.61 -18.11 3.85
C LEU A 32 18.70 -19.35 2.96
N ARG A 33 18.40 -20.50 3.57
CA ARG A 33 18.41 -21.81 2.93
C ARG A 33 17.00 -22.41 2.88
N ASP A 34 16.72 -23.15 1.81
CA ASP A 34 15.49 -23.94 1.70
C ASP A 34 15.53 -25.18 2.63
N ALA A 35 14.43 -25.93 2.68
CA ALA A 35 14.31 -27.14 3.50
C ALA A 35 15.35 -28.24 3.14
N ASN A 36 16.01 -28.13 2.00
CA ASN A 36 17.03 -29.05 1.51
C ASN A 36 18.46 -28.50 1.70
N GLY A 37 18.61 -27.30 2.28
CA GLY A 37 19.88 -26.64 2.52
C GLY A 37 20.44 -25.81 1.36
N ASN A 38 19.70 -25.66 0.25
CA ASN A 38 20.13 -24.86 -0.89
C ASN A 38 19.94 -23.36 -0.62
N LEU A 39 20.83 -22.53 -1.16
CA LEU A 39 20.69 -21.07 -1.08
C LEU A 39 19.44 -20.63 -1.83
N THR A 40 18.67 -19.74 -1.20
CA THR A 40 17.42 -19.22 -1.75
C THR A 40 17.60 -17.93 -2.56
N GLY A 41 18.78 -17.32 -2.52
CA GLY A 41 19.01 -15.96 -3.01
C GLY A 41 18.47 -14.87 -2.08
N VAL A 42 17.96 -15.23 -0.89
CA VAL A 42 17.40 -14.28 0.08
C VAL A 42 18.41 -14.04 1.19
N HIS A 43 18.71 -12.79 1.47
CA HIS A 43 19.57 -12.33 2.54
C HIS A 43 18.74 -11.79 3.69
N HIS A 44 19.17 -12.07 4.92
CA HIS A 44 18.52 -11.67 6.16
C HIS A 44 19.55 -10.97 7.05
N TRP A 45 19.15 -9.82 7.61
CA TRP A 45 19.95 -9.11 8.61
C TRP A 45 19.18 -8.98 9.92
N VAL A 46 19.92 -9.16 11.01
CA VAL A 46 19.48 -8.95 12.38
C VAL A 46 20.29 -7.80 12.97
N VAL A 47 19.61 -6.78 13.49
CA VAL A 47 20.27 -5.54 13.91
C VAL A 47 20.02 -5.29 15.39
N LYS A 48 21.11 -5.09 16.13
CA LYS A 48 21.08 -4.75 17.55
C LYS A 48 21.42 -3.27 17.73
N TYR A 49 20.54 -2.50 18.38
CA TYR A 49 20.77 -1.06 18.61
C TYR A 49 20.18 -0.57 19.93
N ILE A 50 20.62 0.60 20.38
CA ILE A 50 20.09 1.29 21.56
C ILE A 50 19.30 2.52 21.11
N ASP A 51 18.08 2.69 21.61
CA ASP A 51 17.26 3.86 21.31
C ASP A 51 17.58 5.09 22.19
N ASP A 52 16.85 6.18 21.97
CA ASP A 52 16.99 7.45 22.71
C ASP A 52 16.60 7.35 24.20
N LYS A 53 15.99 6.23 24.61
CA LYS A 53 15.64 5.91 26.01
C LYS A 53 16.60 4.90 26.63
N SER A 54 17.73 4.63 25.99
CA SER A 54 18.71 3.63 26.43
C SER A 54 18.15 2.20 26.50
N ILE A 55 17.12 1.89 25.72
CA ILE A 55 16.57 0.55 25.60
C ILE A 55 17.30 -0.18 24.48
N LEU A 56 17.71 -1.41 24.76
CA LEU A 56 18.33 -2.29 23.78
C LEU A 56 17.24 -3.00 22.94
N HIS A 57 17.33 -2.83 21.62
CA HIS A 57 16.48 -3.48 20.63
C HIS A 57 17.28 -4.50 19.83
N VAL A 58 16.59 -5.55 19.38
CA VAL A 58 17.09 -6.52 18.42
C VAL A 58 15.99 -6.71 17.38
N ASP A 59 16.19 -6.12 16.21
CA ASP A 59 15.22 -6.16 15.11
C ASP A 59 15.63 -7.25 14.13
N HIS A 60 14.71 -8.18 13.89
CA HIS A 60 14.92 -9.40 13.12
C HIS A 60 14.07 -9.42 11.85
N ASP A 61 14.16 -8.40 10.98
CA ASP A 61 13.25 -8.32 9.81
C ASP A 61 13.80 -7.58 8.59
N PHE A 62 15.12 -7.45 8.44
CA PHE A 62 15.70 -6.84 7.24
C PHE A 62 15.97 -7.93 6.20
N TYR A 63 15.31 -7.87 5.04
CA TYR A 63 15.46 -8.87 3.98
C TYR A 63 15.76 -8.26 2.61
N ALA A 64 16.65 -8.89 1.86
CA ALA A 64 16.92 -8.56 0.46
C ALA A 64 16.93 -9.82 -0.41
N GLU A 65 16.62 -9.69 -1.69
CA GLU A 65 16.66 -10.75 -2.69
C GLU A 65 17.74 -10.42 -3.73
N GLU A 66 18.55 -11.42 -4.06
CA GLU A 66 19.61 -11.37 -5.05
C GLU A 66 19.05 -11.71 -6.44
N ASP A 67 19.25 -10.82 -7.42
CA ASP A 67 18.90 -11.11 -8.82
C ASP A 67 19.91 -12.05 -9.50
N SER A 68 19.60 -12.45 -10.73
CA SER A 68 20.48 -13.32 -11.53
C SER A 68 21.85 -12.74 -11.84
N ASN A 69 22.07 -11.45 -11.60
CA ASN A 69 23.33 -10.74 -11.79
C ASN A 69 24.06 -10.47 -10.46
N GLY A 70 23.55 -10.96 -9.33
CA GLY A 70 24.13 -10.76 -8.01
C GLY A 70 23.77 -9.43 -7.34
N ASN A 71 22.80 -8.68 -7.87
CA ASN A 71 22.37 -7.42 -7.25
C ASN A 71 21.32 -7.68 -6.17
N LEU A 72 21.49 -7.03 -5.01
CA LEU A 72 20.51 -7.10 -3.93
C LEU A 72 19.44 -6.02 -4.08
N TYR A 73 18.19 -6.43 -3.90
CA TYR A 73 17.03 -5.54 -3.80
C TYR A 73 16.29 -5.85 -2.51
N TRP A 74 15.88 -4.82 -1.79
CA TRP A 74 15.03 -4.99 -0.61
C TRP A 74 13.83 -5.88 -0.95
N ARG A 75 13.74 -7.04 -0.30
CA ARG A 75 12.56 -7.89 -0.39
C ARG A 75 11.48 -7.12 0.34
N ASN A 76 10.38 -6.80 -0.36
CA ASN A 76 9.32 -5.87 0.07
C ASN A 76 8.51 -6.36 1.30
N VAL A 77 9.19 -6.56 2.42
CA VAL A 77 8.66 -6.56 3.78
C VAL A 77 9.45 -5.46 4.48
N ASN A 78 8.94 -4.23 4.45
CA ASN A 78 9.64 -3.08 5.04
C ASN A 78 9.61 -3.19 6.57
N PRO A 79 10.76 -3.35 7.27
CA PRO A 79 10.81 -3.54 8.72
C PRO A 79 10.50 -2.29 9.54
N LEU A 80 10.37 -1.11 8.91
CA LEU A 80 10.04 0.16 9.58
C LEU A 80 8.64 0.69 9.22
N ALA A 81 7.83 -0.09 8.51
CA ALA A 81 6.44 0.26 8.23
C ALA A 81 5.51 -0.16 9.38
N LYS A 82 5.68 0.46 10.55
CA LYS A 82 4.56 0.68 11.49
C LYS A 82 4.02 2.10 11.32
N PHE A 83 3.72 2.42 10.07
CA PHE A 83 2.69 3.38 9.72
C PHE A 83 1.77 2.63 8.78
N GLU A 84 0.49 2.61 9.11
CA GLU A 84 -0.56 1.96 8.35
C GLU A 84 -0.43 2.28 6.85
N LEU A 85 0.01 1.32 6.05
CA LEU A 85 -0.71 1.11 4.81
C LEU A 85 -1.92 0.28 5.21
N MET A 86 -2.95 0.96 5.73
CA MET A 86 -4.24 0.68 5.12
C MET A 86 -3.92 0.83 3.63
N GLN A 87 -4.01 -0.26 2.85
CA GLN A 87 -4.55 -0.04 1.51
C GLN A 87 -5.66 0.97 1.76
N GLN A 88 -5.69 2.12 1.09
CA GLN A 88 -6.97 2.77 0.98
C GLN A 88 -7.84 1.66 0.38
N THR A 89 -8.55 0.92 1.24
CA THR A 89 -9.72 0.17 0.90
C THR A 89 -10.55 1.30 0.37
N GLN A 90 -10.46 1.46 -0.95
CA GLN A 90 -11.00 2.61 -1.62
C GLN A 90 -12.42 2.66 -1.12
N THR A 91 -12.75 3.74 -0.38
CA THR A 91 -14.03 3.78 0.31
C THR A 91 -15.11 3.64 -0.75
N PHE A 92 -16.31 3.22 -0.36
CA PHE A 92 -17.36 3.17 -1.37
C PHE A 92 -17.53 4.55 -2.02
N ALA A 93 -17.37 5.64 -1.25
CA ALA A 93 -17.30 7.00 -1.78
C ALA A 93 -16.21 7.20 -2.83
N ASP A 94 -14.99 6.73 -2.59
CA ASP A 94 -13.88 6.91 -3.54
C ASP A 94 -14.12 6.10 -4.82
N LYS A 95 -14.60 4.85 -4.69
CA LYS A 95 -14.91 3.99 -5.83
C LYS A 95 -16.03 4.58 -6.69
N ILE A 96 -17.11 5.04 -6.06
CA ILE A 96 -18.27 5.56 -6.79
C ILE A 96 -17.98 6.93 -7.42
N ARG A 97 -17.20 7.79 -6.74
CA ARG A 97 -16.71 9.07 -7.31
C ARG A 97 -15.86 8.82 -8.54
N GLN A 98 -14.92 7.88 -8.47
CA GLN A 98 -14.09 7.54 -9.62
C GLN A 98 -14.96 7.05 -10.78
N ARG A 99 -15.89 6.13 -10.53
CA ARG A 99 -16.73 5.57 -11.60
C ARG A 99 -17.62 6.64 -12.26
N ILE A 100 -18.21 7.53 -11.49
CA ILE A 100 -19.01 8.67 -12.00
C ILE A 100 -18.14 9.63 -12.82
N ASN A 101 -16.93 9.94 -12.36
CA ASN A 101 -15.99 10.78 -13.12
C ASN A 101 -15.59 10.11 -14.44
N ASP A 102 -15.34 8.81 -14.44
CA ASP A 102 -14.99 8.04 -15.64
C ASP A 102 -16.15 8.02 -16.64
N MET A 103 -17.39 7.89 -16.18
CA MET A 103 -18.57 7.99 -17.04
C MET A 103 -18.64 9.33 -17.78
N VAL A 104 -18.36 10.45 -17.08
CA VAL A 104 -18.37 11.77 -17.71
C VAL A 104 -17.20 11.94 -18.67
N LYS A 105 -15.99 11.51 -18.29
CA LYS A 105 -14.80 11.57 -19.14
C LYS A 105 -14.91 10.72 -20.40
N ASN A 106 -15.54 9.56 -20.30
CA ASN A 106 -15.73 8.63 -21.42
C ASN A 106 -16.96 8.95 -22.28
N GLY A 107 -17.74 9.98 -21.92
CA GLY A 107 -18.95 10.38 -22.65
C GLY A 107 -20.16 9.47 -22.42
N GLU A 108 -20.12 8.56 -21.44
CA GLU A 108 -21.27 7.74 -21.03
C GLU A 108 -22.35 8.59 -20.33
N ALA A 109 -21.96 9.72 -19.73
CA ALA A 109 -22.84 10.75 -19.20
C ALA A 109 -22.34 12.13 -19.62
N LEU A 110 -23.28 13.05 -19.90
CA LEU A 110 -22.97 14.47 -20.13
C LEU A 110 -22.64 15.18 -18.83
N TYR A 111 -23.32 14.79 -17.75
CA TYR A 111 -23.12 15.33 -16.41
C TYR A 111 -23.56 14.31 -15.37
N ALA A 112 -22.82 14.26 -14.26
CA ALA A 112 -23.22 13.47 -13.11
C ALA A 112 -22.68 14.09 -11.82
N GLU A 113 -23.51 14.06 -10.77
CA GLU A 113 -23.21 14.62 -9.46
C GLU A 113 -23.68 13.67 -8.37
N ILE A 114 -22.84 13.46 -7.35
CA ILE A 114 -23.22 12.69 -6.17
C ILE A 114 -23.90 13.62 -5.17
N ILE A 115 -25.16 13.31 -4.83
CA ILE A 115 -25.97 14.05 -3.87
C ILE A 115 -25.67 13.58 -2.44
N SER A 116 -25.59 12.26 -2.24
CA SER A 116 -25.30 11.68 -0.92
C SER A 116 -24.70 10.28 -1.03
N ILE A 117 -23.98 9.86 0.01
CA ILE A 117 -23.30 8.57 0.08
C ILE A 117 -23.65 7.91 1.41
N ASN A 118 -24.00 6.62 1.36
CA ASN A 118 -24.10 5.74 2.51
C ASN A 118 -23.02 4.67 2.41
N GLU A 119 -21.97 4.81 3.22
CA GLU A 119 -20.83 3.87 3.26
C GLU A 119 -21.25 2.49 3.76
N GLU A 120 -22.10 2.41 4.79
CA GLU A 120 -22.50 1.13 5.40
C GLU A 120 -23.28 0.23 4.43
N LEU A 121 -24.10 0.83 3.58
CA LEU A 121 -24.90 0.10 2.58
C LEU A 121 -24.21 -0.01 1.22
N GLU A 122 -23.05 0.63 1.04
CA GLU A 122 -22.38 0.78 -0.25
C GLU A 122 -23.34 1.27 -1.36
N ARG A 123 -24.06 2.37 -1.06
CA ARG A 123 -25.06 2.98 -1.95
C ARG A 123 -24.87 4.50 -1.98
N ALA A 124 -24.97 5.11 -3.15
CA ALA A 124 -24.99 6.56 -3.29
C ALA A 124 -26.25 7.02 -4.03
N ARG A 125 -26.70 8.24 -3.74
CA ARG A 125 -27.69 8.94 -4.56
C ARG A 125 -26.93 9.87 -5.50
N ALA A 126 -27.17 9.74 -6.80
CA ALA A 126 -26.53 10.55 -7.82
C ALA A 126 -27.54 11.10 -8.82
N PHE A 127 -27.39 12.35 -9.20
CA PHE A 127 -28.03 12.90 -10.39
C PHE A 127 -27.18 12.54 -11.60
N ILE A 128 -27.78 11.96 -12.64
CA ILE A 128 -27.09 11.57 -13.87
C ILE A 128 -27.89 12.09 -15.06
N LYS A 129 -27.18 12.74 -15.98
CA LYS A 129 -27.70 13.23 -17.26
C LYS A 129 -26.89 12.64 -18.41
N THR A 130 -27.58 11.97 -19.31
CA THR A 130 -27.04 11.45 -20.58
C THR A 130 -27.71 12.20 -21.75
N ASP A 131 -27.43 11.79 -22.98
CA ASP A 131 -28.12 12.32 -24.17
C ASP A 131 -29.61 11.96 -24.22
N SER A 132 -30.02 10.87 -23.55
CA SER A 132 -31.36 10.30 -23.67
C SER A 132 -32.19 10.36 -22.38
N GLU A 133 -31.55 10.50 -21.22
CA GLU A 133 -32.23 10.52 -19.93
C GLU A 133 -31.58 11.46 -18.93
N GLU A 134 -32.40 12.03 -18.04
CA GLU A 134 -31.92 12.69 -16.82
C GLU A 134 -32.78 12.29 -15.62
N GLY A 135 -32.18 12.32 -14.44
CA GLY A 135 -32.86 12.09 -13.16
C GLY A 135 -31.94 11.69 -12.02
N THR A 136 -32.56 11.42 -10.87
CA THR A 136 -31.88 10.98 -9.66
C THR A 136 -31.93 9.46 -9.52
N TYR A 137 -30.78 8.83 -9.29
CA TYR A 137 -30.60 7.39 -9.22
C TYR A 137 -29.99 6.99 -7.87
N ILE A 138 -30.34 5.80 -7.39
CA ILE A 138 -29.51 5.09 -6.40
C ILE A 138 -28.51 4.24 -7.18
N VAL A 139 -27.23 4.40 -6.87
CA VAL A 139 -26.11 3.74 -7.55
C VAL A 139 -25.26 2.92 -6.59
N TRP A 140 -24.70 1.82 -7.09
CA TRP A 140 -23.70 0.99 -6.40
C TRP A 140 -22.77 0.31 -7.38
N ILE A 141 -21.73 -0.33 -6.85
CA ILE A 141 -20.77 -1.13 -7.62
C ILE A 141 -21.03 -2.58 -7.25
N ASP A 142 -21.21 -3.45 -8.24
CA ASP A 142 -21.38 -4.89 -8.01
C ASP A 142 -20.03 -5.61 -7.76
N GLU A 143 -20.10 -6.91 -7.46
CA GLU A 143 -18.92 -7.75 -7.20
C GLU A 143 -17.94 -7.81 -8.38
N ASN A 144 -18.39 -7.50 -9.60
CA ASN A 144 -17.58 -7.46 -10.81
C ASN A 144 -17.03 -6.06 -11.12
N GLY A 145 -17.30 -5.06 -10.26
CA GLY A 145 -16.85 -3.69 -10.45
C GLY A 145 -17.72 -2.85 -11.40
N ASN A 146 -18.90 -3.34 -11.79
CA ASN A 146 -19.79 -2.59 -12.68
C ASN A 146 -20.73 -1.68 -11.89
N MET A 147 -21.00 -0.49 -12.44
CA MET A 147 -21.96 0.43 -11.83
C MET A 147 -23.38 -0.03 -12.13
N GLN A 148 -24.14 -0.26 -11.08
CA GLN A 148 -25.56 -0.54 -11.14
C GLN A 148 -26.31 0.73 -10.73
N LYS A 149 -27.47 0.98 -11.36
CA LYS A 149 -28.31 2.15 -11.07
C LYS A 149 -29.80 1.82 -11.13
N ILE A 150 -30.57 2.39 -10.23
CA ILE A 150 -32.05 2.37 -10.28
C ILE A 150 -32.59 3.79 -10.16
N LYS A 151 -33.46 4.17 -11.10
CA LYS A 151 -34.05 5.51 -11.13
C LYS A 151 -35.01 5.67 -9.96
N THR A 152 -34.96 6.82 -9.30
CA THR A 152 -35.86 7.16 -8.19
C THR A 152 -36.72 8.37 -8.53
N SER A 153 -37.89 8.45 -7.89
CA SER A 153 -38.81 9.57 -8.00
C SER A 153 -38.54 10.69 -6.97
N PHE A 154 -37.58 10.50 -6.08
CA PHE A 154 -37.22 11.48 -5.06
C PHE A 154 -36.16 12.41 -5.61
N ALA A 155 -36.51 13.70 -5.75
CA ALA A 155 -35.58 14.78 -6.04
C ALA A 155 -34.59 14.98 -4.89
#